data_AF-A0AB38G6T3-F1
#
_entry.id   AF-A0AB38G6T3-F1
#
_cell.length_a   1.000
_cell.length_b   1.000
_cell.length_c   1.000
_cell.angle_alpha   90.00
_cell.angle_beta   90.00
_cell.angle_gamma   90.00
#
_symmetry.space_group_name_H-M   'P 1'
#
loop_
_entity.id
_entity.type
_entity.pdbx_description
1 polymer ?
#
loop_
_entity_poly.entity_id
_entity_poly.type
_entity_poly.pdbx_seq_one_letter_code
_entity_poly.pdbx_strand_id
1 'polypeptide(L)'
;MKKLTPVKQYLLGFSLILLVLLLSAATVLDLAIQPKRRAEKLATQVAIEKADLVQTSSVDLYNGSKTYYSVFGTTASGDQKIVAVGEDNGKVFVYSVTDGINRKQAEQVAAANGATGISKVVYGIDGKTPIWEVTATDGYYLVNFETSELVKKEGI
;
A
#
# COMPACT_ATOMS: atom_id res chain seq x y z
N MET A 1 27.76 30.65 -41.49
CA MET A 1 27.33 29.95 -40.25
C MET A 1 28.54 29.72 -39.36
N LYS A 2 28.57 30.24 -38.12
CA LYS A 2 29.70 30.01 -37.19
C LYS A 2 29.67 28.54 -36.74
N LYS A 3 30.77 27.80 -36.95
CA LYS A 3 30.90 26.42 -36.45
C LYS A 3 31.01 26.45 -34.92
N LEU A 4 30.31 25.54 -34.25
CA LEU A 4 30.43 25.33 -32.81
C LEU A 4 31.85 24.81 -32.49
N THR A 5 32.40 25.20 -31.35
CA THR A 5 33.67 24.64 -30.88
C THR A 5 33.48 23.17 -30.47
N PRO A 6 34.53 22.33 -30.55
CA PRO A 6 34.43 20.90 -30.19
C PRO A 6 33.84 20.67 -28.80
N VAL A 7 34.19 21.48 -27.81
CA VAL A 7 33.64 21.43 -26.45
C VAL A 7 32.12 21.63 -26.44
N LYS A 8 31.60 22.61 -27.21
CA LYS A 8 30.16 22.86 -27.30
C LYS A 8 29.44 21.69 -27.99
N GLN A 9 30.08 21.05 -28.97
CA GLN A 9 29.53 19.87 -29.63
C GLN A 9 29.46 18.67 -28.67
N TYR A 10 30.49 18.43 -27.86
CA TYR A 10 30.47 17.38 -26.84
C TYR A 10 29.43 17.66 -25.74
N LEU A 11 29.31 18.89 -25.26
CA LEU A 11 28.28 19.27 -24.27
C LEU A 11 26.86 19.06 -24.81
N LEU A 12 26.61 19.45 -26.07
CA LEU A 12 25.32 19.21 -26.73
C LEU A 12 25.04 17.71 -26.87
N GLY A 13 26.03 16.92 -27.31
CA GLY A 13 25.89 15.46 -27.45
C GLY A 13 25.62 14.78 -26.11
N PHE A 14 26.39 15.11 -25.07
CA PHE A 14 26.21 14.55 -23.73
C PHE A 14 24.87 14.97 -23.12
N SER A 15 24.47 16.24 -23.29
CA SER A 15 23.17 16.73 -22.85
C SER A 15 22.01 15.99 -23.52
N LEU A 16 22.12 15.71 -24.84
CA LEU A 16 21.11 14.95 -25.56
C LEU A 16 21.03 13.50 -25.08
N ILE A 17 22.17 12.84 -24.86
CA ILE A 17 22.21 11.48 -24.30
C ILE A 17 21.59 11.46 -22.90
N LEU A 18 21.94 12.42 -22.04
CA LEU A 18 21.39 12.55 -20.70
C LEU A 18 19.87 12.75 -20.73
N LEU A 19 19.37 13.59 -21.64
CA LEU A 19 17.93 13.80 -21.82
C LEU A 19 17.21 12.50 -22.20
N VAL A 20 17.76 11.74 -23.15
CA VAL A 20 17.19 10.43 -23.55
C VAL A 20 17.19 9.45 -22.38
N LEU A 21 18.26 9.41 -21.57
CA LEU A 21 18.34 8.56 -20.38
C LEU A 21 17.27 8.94 -19.34
N LEU A 22 17.08 10.24 -19.08
CA LEU A 22 16.07 10.72 -18.14
C LEU A 22 14.65 10.38 -18.59
N LEU A 23 14.33 10.58 -19.87
CA LEU A 23 13.02 10.22 -20.42
C LEU A 23 12.78 8.70 -20.36
N SER A 24 13.80 7.90 -20.67
CA SER A 24 13.71 6.44 -20.59
C SER A 24 13.53 5.94 -19.16
N ALA A 25 14.24 6.55 -18.20
CA ALA A 25 14.04 6.24 -16.78
C ALA A 25 12.61 6.58 -16.34
N ALA A 26 12.09 7.75 -16.73
CA ALA A 26 10.73 8.17 -16.39
C ALA A 26 9.66 7.21 -16.96
N THR A 27 9.81 6.73 -18.20
CA THR A 27 8.85 5.80 -18.80
C THR A 27 8.87 4.43 -18.13
N VAL A 28 10.06 3.91 -17.80
CA VAL A 28 10.20 2.65 -17.06
C VAL A 28 9.56 2.75 -15.68
N LEU A 29 9.77 3.87 -14.98
CA LEU A 29 9.16 4.12 -13.67
C LEU A 29 7.63 4.21 -13.76
N ASP A 30 7.08 4.88 -14.77
CA ASP A 30 5.62 4.95 -14.95
C ASP A 30 5.03 3.56 -15.21
N LEU A 31 5.63 2.80 -16.12
CA LEU A 31 5.21 1.42 -16.42
C LEU A 31 5.30 0.49 -15.20
N ALA A 32 6.31 0.66 -14.36
CA ALA A 32 6.47 -0.13 -13.13
C ALA A 32 5.40 0.16 -12.08
N ILE A 33 4.91 1.41 -12.01
CA ILE A 33 3.90 1.84 -11.01
C ILE A 33 2.46 1.59 -11.50
N GLN A 34 2.23 1.52 -12.81
CA GLN A 34 0.90 1.36 -13.39
C GLN A 34 0.09 0.17 -12.83
N PRO A 35 0.63 -1.05 -12.65
CA PRO A 35 -0.12 -2.18 -12.12
C PRO A 35 -0.73 -1.88 -10.75
N LYS A 36 0.08 -1.36 -9.83
CA LYS A 36 -0.37 -0.97 -8.48
C LYS A 36 -1.47 0.09 -8.54
N ARG A 37 -1.30 1.15 -9.33
CA ARG A 37 -2.33 2.21 -9.47
C ARG A 37 -3.64 1.68 -10.02
N ARG A 38 -3.59 0.73 -10.96
CA ARG A 38 -4.80 0.08 -11.51
C ARG A 38 -5.50 -0.76 -10.45
N ALA A 39 -4.74 -1.54 -9.67
CA ALA A 39 -5.29 -2.34 -8.59
C ALA A 39 -5.91 -1.47 -7.47
N GLU A 40 -5.24 -0.39 -7.06
CA GLU A 40 -5.80 0.59 -6.10
C GLU A 40 -7.09 1.24 -6.62
N LYS A 41 -7.14 1.60 -7.91
CA LYS A 41 -8.34 2.16 -8.53
C LYS A 41 -9.49 1.14 -8.56
N LEU A 42 -9.20 -0.10 -8.93
CA LEU A 42 -10.19 -1.18 -8.94
C LEU A 42 -10.72 -1.46 -7.54
N ALA A 43 -9.84 -1.59 -6.55
CA ALA A 43 -10.22 -1.81 -5.16
C ALA A 43 -11.11 -0.67 -4.64
N THR A 44 -10.75 0.58 -4.97
CA THR A 44 -11.57 1.76 -4.62
C THR A 44 -12.96 1.71 -5.26
N GLN A 45 -13.05 1.33 -6.54
CA GLN A 45 -14.34 1.16 -7.23
C GLN A 45 -15.20 0.09 -6.56
N VAL A 46 -14.61 -1.08 -6.28
CA VAL A 46 -15.30 -2.16 -5.56
C VAL A 46 -15.75 -1.71 -4.17
N ALA A 47 -14.94 -0.93 -3.46
CA ALA A 47 -15.30 -0.43 -2.14
C ALA A 47 -16.49 0.54 -2.17
N ILE A 48 -16.55 1.42 -3.17
CA ILE A 48 -17.70 2.31 -3.42
C ILE A 48 -18.95 1.46 -3.71
N GLU A 49 -18.85 0.47 -4.59
CA GLU A 49 -19.98 -0.35 -5.04
C GLU A 49 -20.49 -1.33 -3.96
N LYS A 50 -19.61 -1.88 -3.12
CA LYS A 50 -19.95 -2.96 -2.18
C LYS A 50 -20.20 -2.47 -0.76
N ALA A 51 -19.70 -1.28 -0.39
CA ALA A 51 -19.81 -0.77 0.97
C ALA A 51 -20.42 0.64 1.05
N ASP A 52 -20.90 1.18 -0.07
CA ASP A 52 -21.54 2.50 -0.20
C ASP A 52 -20.64 3.65 0.28
N LEU A 53 -19.33 3.53 0.03
CA LEU A 53 -18.38 4.59 0.36
C LEU A 53 -18.61 5.80 -0.55
N VAL A 54 -18.79 6.97 0.06
CA VAL A 54 -18.88 8.26 -0.66
C VAL A 54 -17.59 9.05 -0.59
N GLN A 55 -16.75 8.77 0.41
CA GLN A 55 -15.44 9.37 0.57
C GLN A 55 -14.42 8.28 0.92
N THR A 56 -13.30 8.26 0.19
CA THR A 56 -12.19 7.32 0.42
C THR A 56 -10.98 8.09 0.97
N SER A 57 -10.30 7.57 1.99
CA SER A 57 -9.21 8.27 2.68
C SER A 57 -7.83 7.71 2.34
N SER A 58 -7.67 6.39 2.34
CA SER A 58 -6.39 5.72 2.10
C SER A 58 -6.59 4.31 1.59
N VAL A 59 -5.56 3.79 0.91
CA VAL A 59 -5.50 2.38 0.51
C VAL A 59 -4.23 1.78 1.09
N ASP A 60 -4.38 0.73 1.88
CA ASP A 60 -3.28 -0.09 2.35
C ASP A 60 -3.07 -1.27 1.40
N LEU A 61 -1.80 -1.64 1.19
CA LEU A 61 -1.41 -2.84 0.47
C LEU A 61 -0.79 -3.83 1.45
N TYR A 62 -1.46 -4.96 1.62
CA TYR A 62 -0.96 -6.13 2.32
C TYR A 62 -0.58 -7.21 1.30
N ASN A 63 0.63 -7.76 1.43
CA ASN A 63 1.17 -8.78 0.52
C ASN A 63 1.74 -9.95 1.31
N GLY A 64 0.85 -10.76 1.89
CA GLY A 64 1.20 -12.01 2.57
C GLY A 64 1.02 -13.22 1.67
N SER A 65 0.28 -14.23 2.12
CA SER A 65 -0.08 -15.40 1.31
C SER A 65 -0.93 -15.06 0.07
N LYS A 66 -1.66 -13.95 0.15
CA LYS A 66 -2.45 -13.32 -0.91
C LYS A 66 -2.34 -11.81 -0.79
N THR A 67 -2.42 -11.12 -1.92
CA THR A 67 -2.41 -9.67 -1.98
C THR A 67 -3.81 -9.12 -1.74
N TYR A 68 -3.92 -8.16 -0.81
CA TYR A 68 -5.14 -7.41 -0.56
C TYR A 68 -4.88 -5.90 -0.59
N TYR A 69 -5.78 -5.18 -1.26
CA TYR A 69 -5.86 -3.72 -1.21
C TYR A 69 -7.02 -3.33 -0.30
N SER A 70 -6.71 -2.66 0.79
CA SER A 70 -7.66 -2.31 1.85
C SER A 70 -7.99 -0.83 1.80
N VAL A 71 -9.20 -0.52 1.36
CA VAL A 71 -9.70 0.85 1.16
C VAL A 71 -10.43 1.31 2.41
N PHE A 72 -9.97 2.42 2.96
CA PHE A 72 -10.61 3.10 4.08
C PHE A 72 -11.52 4.19 3.55
N GLY A 73 -12.69 4.35 4.15
CA GLY A 73 -13.60 5.42 3.77
C GLY A 73 -14.81 5.56 4.66
N THR A 74 -15.70 6.46 4.25
CA THR A 74 -16.90 6.82 4.97
C THR A 74 -18.11 6.70 4.05
N THR A 75 -19.21 6.19 4.58
CA THR A 75 -20.52 6.12 3.92
C THR A 75 -21.29 7.44 4.02
N ALA A 76 -22.40 7.56 3.30
CA ALA A 76 -23.27 8.75 3.39
C ALA A 76 -23.88 8.95 4.80
N SER A 77 -24.08 7.87 5.57
CA SER A 77 -24.56 7.92 6.96
C SER A 77 -23.48 8.35 7.96
N GLY A 78 -22.22 8.44 7.53
CA GLY A 78 -21.09 8.77 8.41
C GLY A 78 -20.35 7.54 8.96
N ASP A 79 -20.78 6.32 8.63
CA ASP A 79 -20.12 5.10 9.09
C ASP A 79 -18.75 4.94 8.41
N GLN A 80 -17.71 4.71 9.20
CA GLN A 80 -16.35 4.49 8.72
C GLN A 80 -16.11 3.00 8.50
N LYS A 81 -15.71 2.62 7.28
CA LYS A 81 -15.50 1.22 6.90
C LYS A 81 -14.12 0.97 6.32
N ILE A 82 -13.69 -0.27 6.40
CA ILE A 82 -12.49 -0.82 5.75
C ILE A 82 -12.99 -1.89 4.76
N VAL A 83 -12.61 -1.76 3.49
CA VAL A 83 -12.95 -2.73 2.45
C VAL A 83 -11.67 -3.36 1.89
N ALA A 84 -11.42 -4.63 2.23
CA ALA A 84 -10.29 -5.38 1.71
C ALA A 84 -10.67 -6.17 0.46
N VAL A 85 -10.00 -5.87 -0.65
CA VAL A 85 -10.24 -6.47 -1.97
C VAL A 85 -9.02 -7.29 -2.36
N GLY A 86 -9.22 -8.60 -2.56
CA GLY A 86 -8.15 -9.51 -2.97
C GLY A 86 -7.82 -9.35 -4.45
N GLU A 87 -6.55 -9.10 -4.77
CA GLU A 87 -6.08 -8.86 -6.15
C GLU A 87 -6.33 -10.07 -7.05
N ASP A 88 -5.97 -11.27 -6.58
CA ASP A 88 -6.00 -12.48 -7.41
C ASP A 88 -7.31 -13.28 -7.32
N ASN A 89 -8.06 -13.12 -6.23
CA ASN A 89 -9.18 -14.01 -5.90
C ASN A 89 -10.54 -13.31 -5.92
N GLY A 90 -10.57 -11.99 -6.10
CA GLY A 90 -11.80 -11.19 -6.14
C GLY A 90 -12.61 -11.21 -4.84
N LYS A 91 -12.06 -11.73 -3.73
CA LYS A 91 -12.74 -11.74 -2.43
C LYS A 91 -12.80 -10.33 -1.89
N VAL A 92 -13.95 -10.00 -1.33
CA VAL A 92 -14.20 -8.70 -0.69
C VAL A 92 -14.61 -8.94 0.74
N PHE A 93 -13.93 -8.27 1.66
CA PHE A 93 -14.29 -8.22 3.07
C PHE A 93 -14.59 -6.78 3.46
N VAL A 94 -15.63 -6.59 4.26
CA VAL A 94 -16.06 -5.26 4.72
C VAL A 94 -16.16 -5.30 6.23
N TYR A 95 -15.48 -4.37 6.90
CA TYR A 95 -15.48 -4.22 8.36
C TYR A 95 -15.79 -2.78 8.74
N SER A 96 -16.44 -2.56 9.88
CA SER A 96 -16.45 -1.23 10.49
C SER A 96 -15.09 -0.94 11.08
N VAL A 97 -14.61 0.29 10.98
CA VAL A 97 -13.39 0.72 11.68
C VAL A 97 -13.54 0.55 13.20
N THR A 98 -14.77 0.61 13.72
CA THR A 98 -15.07 0.46 15.15
C THR A 98 -15.09 -1.00 15.64
N ASP A 99 -15.04 -1.99 14.74
CA ASP A 99 -15.10 -3.41 15.11
C ASP A 99 -13.77 -3.91 15.71
N GLY A 100 -12.70 -3.12 15.60
CA GLY A 100 -11.38 -3.53 16.01
C GLY A 100 -10.46 -2.37 16.37
N ILE A 101 -9.20 -2.72 16.64
CA ILE A 101 -8.17 -1.77 17.01
C ILE A 101 -7.72 -0.92 15.83
N ASN A 102 -7.28 0.30 16.13
CA ASN A 102 -6.65 1.16 15.15
C ASN A 102 -5.16 0.83 14.95
N ARG A 103 -4.58 1.44 13.91
CA ARG A 103 -3.16 1.31 13.53
C ARG A 103 -2.19 1.52 14.71
N LYS A 104 -2.44 2.53 15.55
CA LYS A 104 -1.54 2.88 16.68
C LYS A 104 -1.61 1.83 17.78
N GLN A 105 -2.80 1.28 18.05
CA GLN A 105 -2.95 0.19 19.01
C GLN A 105 -2.24 -1.09 18.50
N ALA A 106 -2.32 -1.38 17.20
CA ALA A 106 -1.58 -2.52 16.63
C ALA A 106 -0.05 -2.36 16.77
N GLU A 107 0.45 -1.15 16.53
CA GLU A 107 1.85 -0.80 16.78
C GLU A 107 2.26 -1.04 18.25
N GLN A 108 1.41 -0.62 19.20
CA GLN A 108 1.63 -0.85 20.63
C GLN A 108 1.64 -2.33 21.00
N VAL A 109 0.71 -3.13 20.44
CA VAL A 109 0.68 -4.58 20.64
C VAL A 109 1.95 -5.22 20.10
N ALA A 110 2.38 -4.86 18.89
CA ALA A 110 3.61 -5.38 18.30
C ALA A 110 4.85 -5.00 19.14
N ALA A 111 4.95 -3.74 19.58
CA ALA A 111 6.04 -3.28 20.45
C ALA A 111 6.07 -4.02 21.79
N ALA A 112 4.90 -4.26 22.41
CA ALA A 112 4.78 -5.05 23.63
C ALA A 112 5.21 -6.53 23.43
N ASN A 113 5.14 -7.03 22.20
CA ASN A 113 5.60 -8.35 21.81
C ASN A 113 7.04 -8.36 21.25
N GLY A 114 7.79 -7.27 21.42
CA GLY A 114 9.22 -7.20 21.11
C GLY A 114 9.56 -6.61 19.74
N ALA A 115 8.61 -6.06 19.00
CA ALA A 115 8.89 -5.37 17.74
C ALA A 115 9.77 -4.15 17.98
N THR A 116 10.83 -4.01 17.18
CA THR A 116 11.74 -2.85 17.24
C THR A 116 11.95 -2.22 15.86
N GLY A 117 12.12 -0.89 15.81
CA GLY A 117 12.32 -0.19 14.54
C GLY A 117 11.12 -0.31 13.59
N ILE A 118 9.91 -0.10 14.10
CA ILE A 118 8.69 -0.17 13.30
C ILE A 118 8.72 0.90 12.21
N SER A 119 8.51 0.48 10.96
CA SER A 119 8.59 1.33 9.77
C SER A 119 7.27 1.47 9.03
N LYS A 120 6.37 0.49 9.17
CA LYS A 120 5.09 0.45 8.46
C LYS A 120 4.08 -0.36 9.25
N VAL A 121 2.82 0.05 9.17
CA VAL A 121 1.68 -0.73 9.65
C VAL A 121 0.63 -0.70 8.55
N VAL A 122 0.07 -1.84 8.15
CA VAL A 122 -0.96 -1.90 7.10
C VAL A 122 -2.06 -2.87 7.47
N TYR A 123 -3.29 -2.56 7.05
CA TYR A 123 -4.40 -3.49 7.19
C TYR A 123 -4.43 -4.52 6.07
N GLY A 124 -4.67 -5.78 6.43
CA GLY A 124 -4.74 -6.90 5.49
C GLY A 124 -5.66 -8.02 5.95
N ILE A 125 -5.75 -9.05 5.12
CA ILE A 125 -6.46 -10.30 5.43
C ILE A 125 -5.47 -11.45 5.33
N ASP A 126 -5.17 -12.09 6.46
CA ASP A 126 -4.41 -13.35 6.47
C ASP A 126 -5.39 -14.53 6.51
N GLY A 127 -5.50 -15.26 5.39
CA GLY A 127 -6.50 -16.31 5.20
C GLY A 127 -7.94 -15.79 5.21
N LYS A 128 -8.53 -15.69 6.40
CA LYS A 128 -9.86 -15.09 6.65
C LYS A 128 -9.84 -14.12 7.83
N THR A 129 -8.68 -13.91 8.45
CA THR A 129 -8.53 -13.11 9.66
C THR A 129 -8.16 -11.68 9.29
N PRO A 130 -8.94 -10.66 9.73
CA PRO A 130 -8.54 -9.27 9.58
C PRO A 130 -7.37 -8.95 10.51
N ILE A 131 -6.32 -8.36 9.96
CA ILE A 131 -5.09 -8.09 10.69
C ILE A 131 -4.52 -6.70 10.39
N TRP A 132 -3.73 -6.21 11.34
CA TRP A 132 -2.69 -5.22 11.09
C TRP A 132 -1.34 -5.94 10.98
N GLU A 133 -0.68 -5.83 9.83
CA GLU A 133 0.72 -6.22 9.68
C GLU A 133 1.60 -5.04 10.11
N VAL A 134 2.39 -5.24 11.16
CA VAL A 134 3.39 -4.29 11.63
C VAL A 134 4.76 -4.74 11.14
N THR A 135 5.37 -3.96 10.23
CA THR A 135 6.73 -4.18 9.73
C THR A 135 7.74 -3.55 10.68
N ALA A 136 8.59 -4.39 11.26
CA ALA A 136 9.66 -4.03 12.18
C ALA A 136 11.02 -4.48 11.61
N THR A 137 12.12 -4.01 12.21
CA THR A 137 13.48 -4.40 11.81
C THR A 137 13.71 -5.90 11.96
N ASP A 138 13.04 -6.53 12.93
CA ASP A 138 13.20 -7.93 13.29
C ASP A 138 12.09 -8.85 12.75
N GLY A 139 11.23 -8.35 11.85
CA GLY A 139 10.20 -9.15 11.19
C GLY A 139 8.84 -8.47 11.04
N TYR A 140 7.83 -9.29 10.75
CA TYR A 140 6.44 -8.88 10.60
C TYR A 140 5.62 -9.41 11.77
N TYR A 141 4.88 -8.52 12.42
CA TYR A 141 3.99 -8.85 13.52
C TYR A 141 2.54 -8.72 13.02
N LEU A 142 1.83 -9.84 12.92
CA LEU A 142 0.43 -9.86 12.50
C LEU A 142 -0.44 -9.76 13.75
N VAL A 143 -1.04 -8.60 13.96
CA VAL A 143 -1.93 -8.34 15.09
C VAL A 143 -3.38 -8.46 14.61
N ASN A 144 -4.19 -9.25 15.30
CA ASN A 144 -5.60 -9.41 14.98
C ASN A 144 -6.32 -8.07 15.15
N PHE A 145 -7.05 -7.65 14.12
CA PHE A 145 -7.81 -6.40 14.13
C PHE A 145 -8.87 -6.38 15.23
N GLU A 146 -9.62 -7.47 15.41
CA GLU A 146 -10.76 -7.52 16.32
C GLU A 146 -10.33 -7.84 17.75
N THR A 147 -9.42 -8.81 17.94
CA THR A 147 -9.06 -9.31 19.27
C THR A 147 -7.87 -8.60 19.92
N SER A 148 -7.12 -7.79 19.17
CA SER A 148 -5.86 -7.17 19.62
C SER A 148 -4.73 -8.15 19.97
N GLU A 149 -4.87 -9.43 19.63
CA GLU A 149 -3.87 -10.45 19.94
C GLU A 149 -2.84 -10.56 18.83
N LEU A 150 -1.59 -10.89 19.19
CA LEU A 150 -0.58 -11.26 18.21
C LEU A 150 -0.95 -12.64 17.62
N VAL A 151 -1.29 -12.69 16.35
CA VAL A 151 -1.61 -13.91 15.62
C VAL A 151 -0.33 -14.66 15.26
N LYS A 152 0.67 -13.91 14.77
CA LYS A 152 1.91 -14.50 14.25
C LYS A 152 3.04 -13.48 14.27
N LYS A 153 4.25 -13.96 14.53
CA LYS A 153 5.50 -13.26 14.22
C LYS A 153 6.18 -14.02 13.08
N GLU A 154 6.49 -13.32 11.99
CA GLU A 154 7.26 -13.84 10.88
C GLU A 154 8.64 -13.17 10.87
N GLY A 155 9.72 -13.95 10.74
CA GLY A 155 11.07 -13.41 10.59
C GLY A 155 11.37 -13.02 9.13
N ILE A 156 12.40 -12.20 8.94
CA ILE A 156 13.04 -11.96 7.64
C ILE A 156 14.04 -13.09 7.37
#